data_AF-A0A7C5L7R9-F1
#
_entry.id   AF-A0A7C5L7R9-F1
#
_cell.length_a   1.000
_cell.length_b   1.000
_cell.length_c   1.000
_cell.angle_alpha   90.00
_cell.angle_beta   90.00
_cell.angle_gamma   90.00
#
_symmetry.space_group_name_H-M   'P 1'
#
loop_
_entity.id
_entity.type
_entity.pdbx_description
1 polymer ?
#
loop_
_entity_poly.entity_id
_entity_poly.type
_entity_poly.pdbx_seq_one_letter_code
_entity_poly.pdbx_strand_id
1 'polypeptide(L)'
;MNASSSCRCLAVACGLALATVQAAPPSAGAVHTDRLRQFIEHVAREPALRSQPVTVILETGTAPLPAAAVSAAGAPLRYSSRGRHEIRLPAGRLSRLLSRLPADVFMRFPYPHQAVAVTSQGVALTGAGDMQALGTDGTGIKVGIIDLGFTGYTDAQASGDLPANLTITDYTGSGTGGTNHGTQVAEIVHDMAPGVELYLAKIATSVQLDQAVSDMLAAGVRVINHSVGWYGAAFYDGTGPLCDTADQAEAGGIQWVNAMGNARNKHYLGIFSDTDGDLRHEFATGQNYNTISLTAGKAVTLVLNWDAYPTTDIDYNLYLYDGDPDAGSALVASSESRQNGGAFSYPYESISYTPAVTATHYIVVKKGGSSTPNIPLTLFSLGPDLGTRTRASSLTQPADCNAVLGVGATDLVDNPEWFSSEGPTTDGRAKPELSGPDRVVTSLSGSFAGTSAASPHVAGAAALLLARDPDLTTVQLRDRLIATAHDVDVAGYDYRTGYGRLSLDADEDGYNHDDDNCPLVANPGQEDLDGDGLGDACDDDIDGDGLANDTETTLGTDPLDPDTDADGLTDGDEVNLHATDPLNPDTDGDGLTDGDEVLVYGTDPLASNTGDLAP
;
A
#
# COMPACT_ATOMS: atom_id res chain seq x y z
N MET A 1 29.96 60.26 -16.50
CA MET A 1 31.16 61.01 -16.05
C MET A 1 32.10 60.00 -15.43
N ASN A 2 33.10 59.59 -16.21
CA ASN A 2 34.54 59.80 -15.97
C ASN A 2 35.06 58.92 -14.82
N ALA A 3 35.62 57.75 -15.11
CA ALA A 3 36.97 57.52 -15.63
C ALA A 3 38.07 57.75 -14.58
N SER A 4 38.81 56.68 -14.28
CA SER A 4 40.21 56.76 -13.90
C SER A 4 41.01 55.69 -14.64
N SER A 5 41.50 56.11 -15.81
CA SER A 5 42.54 55.53 -16.65
C SER A 5 43.86 55.40 -15.87
N SER A 6 44.59 54.28 -15.95
CA SER A 6 45.64 53.94 -16.93
C SER A 6 46.83 54.90 -17.02
N CYS A 7 48.05 54.41 -16.80
CA CYS A 7 49.26 54.67 -17.61
C CYS A 7 50.44 53.80 -17.08
N ARG A 8 50.86 52.75 -17.81
CA ARG A 8 51.91 52.70 -18.85
C ARG A 8 53.34 52.92 -18.35
N CYS A 9 54.20 51.90 -18.53
CA CYS A 9 55.56 52.12 -19.00
C CYS A 9 56.18 50.89 -19.70
N LEU A 10 56.63 51.15 -20.94
CA LEU A 10 57.76 50.66 -21.75
C LEU A 10 58.13 49.18 -21.91
N ALA A 11 58.41 48.89 -23.19
CA ALA A 11 58.82 47.64 -23.80
C ALA A 11 60.31 47.30 -23.64
N VAL A 12 60.63 46.00 -23.65
CA VAL A 12 61.87 45.46 -24.23
C VAL A 12 61.54 44.16 -24.97
N ALA A 13 61.96 44.10 -26.23
CA ALA A 13 61.85 42.94 -27.10
C ALA A 13 62.92 41.89 -26.76
N CYS A 14 62.53 40.61 -26.80
CA CYS A 14 63.46 39.53 -27.12
C CYS A 14 62.71 38.47 -27.93
N GLY A 15 63.07 38.34 -29.21
CA GLY A 15 62.53 37.32 -30.09
C GLY A 15 63.18 35.97 -29.83
N LEU A 16 62.36 34.92 -29.82
CA LEU A 16 62.76 33.58 -30.17
C LEU A 16 61.55 32.88 -30.79
N ALA A 17 61.68 32.55 -32.08
CA ALA A 17 60.74 31.74 -32.82
C ALA A 17 60.78 30.31 -32.29
N LEU A 18 59.62 29.73 -32.00
CA LEU A 18 59.45 28.29 -31.83
C LEU A 18 58.05 27.87 -32.32
N ALA A 19 58.10 27.06 -33.38
CA ALA A 19 57.13 26.09 -33.85
C ALA A 19 55.66 26.24 -33.43
N THR A 20 54.81 26.48 -34.42
CA THR A 20 53.38 26.20 -34.35
C THR A 20 53.13 24.72 -34.00
N VAL A 21 52.80 24.46 -32.74
CA VAL A 21 52.05 23.26 -32.36
C VAL A 21 50.61 23.53 -32.75
N GLN A 22 50.19 22.95 -33.86
CA GLN A 22 48.80 22.90 -34.27
C GLN A 22 48.07 22.04 -33.23
N ALA A 23 47.35 22.69 -32.32
CA ALA A 23 46.46 22.02 -31.39
C ALA A 23 45.50 21.13 -32.19
N ALA A 24 45.42 19.85 -31.85
CA ALA A 24 44.39 18.97 -32.36
C ALA A 24 43.02 19.61 -32.10
N PRO A 25 42.06 19.56 -33.04
CA PRO A 25 40.72 20.09 -32.80
C PRO A 25 40.09 19.38 -31.59
N PRO A 26 39.29 20.07 -30.77
CA PRO A 26 38.58 19.42 -29.66
C PRO A 26 37.70 18.31 -30.22
N SER A 27 37.75 17.13 -29.60
CA SER A 27 36.95 15.97 -29.98
C SER A 27 35.47 16.32 -30.01
N ALA A 28 34.80 16.05 -31.14
CA ALA A 28 33.38 16.28 -31.37
C ALA A 28 32.50 15.33 -30.55
N GLY A 29 32.36 15.58 -29.25
CA GLY A 29 31.47 14.83 -28.37
C GLY A 29 30.67 15.76 -27.46
N ALA A 30 29.46 15.33 -27.09
CA ALA A 30 28.60 16.04 -26.15
C ALA A 30 29.29 16.36 -24.81
N VAL A 31 28.93 17.52 -24.25
CA VAL A 31 29.34 17.91 -22.90
C VAL A 31 28.58 17.04 -21.90
N HIS A 32 29.22 16.63 -20.80
CA HIS A 32 28.61 15.72 -19.84
C HIS A 32 29.14 15.93 -18.42
N THR A 33 28.37 15.47 -17.43
CA THR A 33 28.77 15.51 -16.01
C THR A 33 29.87 14.49 -15.69
N ASP A 34 30.73 14.79 -14.72
CA ASP A 34 31.73 13.85 -14.20
C ASP A 34 31.11 12.55 -13.66
N ARG A 35 29.92 12.64 -13.03
CA ARG A 35 29.16 11.47 -12.56
C ARG A 35 28.85 10.50 -13.70
N LEU A 36 28.43 11.02 -14.86
CA LEU A 36 28.17 10.20 -16.04
C LEU A 36 29.45 9.56 -16.59
N ARG A 37 30.55 10.31 -16.63
CA ARG A 37 31.86 9.79 -17.05
C ARG A 37 32.33 8.64 -16.17
N GLN A 38 32.31 8.83 -14.85
CA GLN A 38 32.69 7.80 -13.87
C GLN A 38 31.83 6.54 -14.00
N PHE A 39 30.52 6.71 -14.21
CA PHE A 39 29.62 5.56 -14.43
C PHE A 39 29.95 4.80 -15.72
N ILE A 40 30.26 5.49 -16.81
CA ILE A 40 30.70 4.84 -18.06
C ILE A 40 32.00 4.04 -17.84
N GLU A 41 32.96 4.60 -17.10
CA GLU A 41 34.21 3.93 -16.74
C GLU A 41 33.98 2.70 -15.83
N HIS A 42 32.98 2.76 -14.95
CA HIS A 42 32.58 1.65 -14.10
C HIS A 42 31.92 0.52 -14.91
N VAL A 43 30.96 0.84 -15.77
CA VAL A 43 30.31 -0.12 -16.70
C VAL A 43 31.32 -0.78 -17.65
N ALA A 44 32.40 -0.08 -18.00
CA ALA A 44 33.49 -0.66 -18.78
C ALA A 44 34.23 -1.76 -18.01
N ARG A 45 34.43 -1.56 -16.70
CA ARG A 45 35.10 -2.49 -15.78
C ARG A 45 34.18 -3.62 -15.29
N GLU A 46 32.87 -3.42 -15.31
CA GLU A 46 31.87 -4.37 -14.82
C GLU A 46 30.89 -4.81 -15.92
N PRO A 47 31.17 -5.94 -16.62
CA PRO A 47 30.34 -6.40 -17.73
C PRO A 47 28.88 -6.67 -17.37
N ALA A 48 28.58 -7.03 -16.12
CA ALA A 48 27.23 -7.28 -15.63
C ALA A 48 26.32 -6.04 -15.71
N LEU A 49 26.88 -4.84 -15.60
CA LEU A 49 26.11 -3.59 -15.65
C LEU A 49 25.67 -3.22 -17.07
N ARG A 50 26.28 -3.80 -18.11
CA ARG A 50 26.09 -3.36 -19.51
C ARG A 50 24.66 -3.52 -20.00
N SER A 51 23.94 -4.52 -19.51
CA SER A 51 22.53 -4.78 -19.85
C SER A 51 21.56 -3.95 -19.00
N GLN A 52 22.00 -3.38 -17.88
CA GLN A 52 21.12 -2.64 -16.98
C GLN A 52 20.58 -1.38 -17.64
N PRO A 53 19.26 -1.13 -17.60
CA PRO A 53 18.67 0.07 -18.17
C PRO A 53 18.98 1.29 -17.29
N VAL A 54 19.47 2.37 -17.88
CA VAL A 54 19.75 3.64 -17.22
C VAL A 54 19.00 4.77 -17.91
N THR A 55 18.58 5.76 -17.12
CA THR A 55 17.91 6.97 -17.60
C THR A 55 18.91 8.12 -17.67
N VAL A 56 18.88 8.86 -18.77
CA VAL A 56 19.72 10.04 -19.00
C VAL A 56 18.88 11.18 -19.54
N ILE A 57 19.29 12.40 -19.23
CA ILE A 57 18.70 13.64 -19.74
C ILE A 57 19.66 14.22 -20.77
N LEU A 58 19.16 14.44 -21.99
CA LEU A 58 19.83 15.25 -23.01
C LEU A 58 19.23 16.66 -22.99
N GLU A 59 20.09 17.67 -22.88
CA GLU A 59 19.70 19.07 -22.95
C GLU A 59 20.28 19.68 -24.22
N THR A 60 19.41 20.20 -25.09
CA THR A 60 19.79 20.67 -26.44
C THR A 60 19.66 22.19 -26.61
N GLY A 61 19.36 22.93 -25.54
CA GLY A 61 19.08 24.37 -25.63
C GLY A 61 17.94 24.66 -26.61
N THR A 62 18.21 25.46 -27.65
CA THR A 62 17.28 25.74 -28.76
C THR A 62 17.44 24.80 -29.95
N ALA A 63 18.46 23.94 -29.96
CA ALA A 63 18.70 22.99 -31.03
C ALA A 63 17.71 21.81 -30.95
N PRO A 64 17.30 21.24 -32.09
CA PRO A 64 16.46 20.05 -32.10
C PRO A 64 17.21 18.84 -31.55
N LEU A 65 16.47 17.89 -30.94
CA LEU A 65 17.03 16.63 -30.49
C LEU A 65 17.70 15.89 -31.67
N PRO A 66 18.95 15.41 -31.55
CA PRO A 66 19.60 14.58 -32.57
C PRO A 66 18.98 13.17 -32.63
N ALA A 67 17.76 13.08 -33.19
CA ALA A 67 16.93 11.88 -33.21
C ALA A 67 17.61 10.66 -33.86
N ALA A 68 18.49 10.87 -34.84
CA ALA A 68 19.26 9.81 -35.46
C ALA A 68 20.28 9.17 -34.50
N ALA A 69 20.96 9.96 -33.66
CA ALA A 69 21.90 9.46 -32.67
C ALA A 69 21.18 8.68 -31.55
N VAL A 70 20.03 9.21 -31.11
CA VAL A 70 19.14 8.59 -30.12
C VAL A 70 18.59 7.25 -30.63
N SER A 71 18.02 7.24 -31.84
CA SER A 71 17.49 6.03 -32.48
C SER A 71 18.58 4.97 -32.68
N ALA A 72 19.76 5.37 -33.15
CA ALA A 72 20.88 4.46 -33.38
C ALA A 72 21.52 3.90 -32.08
N ALA A 73 21.22 4.47 -30.92
CA ALA A 73 21.55 3.91 -29.61
C ALA A 73 20.49 2.91 -29.11
N GLY A 74 19.35 2.79 -29.80
CA GLY A 74 18.20 1.98 -29.39
C GLY A 74 17.59 2.49 -28.10
N ALA A 75 17.45 3.80 -28.01
CA ALA A 75 17.12 4.51 -26.79
C ALA A 75 15.80 5.27 -27.01
N PRO A 76 14.64 4.72 -26.65
CA PRO A 76 13.36 5.40 -26.86
C PRO A 76 13.33 6.72 -26.07
N LEU A 77 12.95 7.79 -26.77
CA LEU A 77 12.60 9.07 -26.14
C LEU A 77 11.33 8.83 -25.30
N ARG A 78 11.40 9.08 -24.00
CA ARG A 78 10.26 8.91 -23.09
C ARG A 78 9.48 10.20 -22.95
N TYR A 79 10.18 11.29 -22.65
CA TYR A 79 9.60 12.60 -22.44
C TYR A 79 10.48 13.68 -23.07
N SER A 80 9.86 14.74 -23.59
CA SER A 80 10.55 15.91 -24.10
C SER A 80 9.81 17.17 -23.68
N SER A 81 10.51 18.10 -23.02
CA SER A 81 9.93 19.36 -22.58
C SER A 81 11.01 20.43 -22.46
N ARG A 82 10.75 21.60 -23.07
CA ARG A 82 11.60 22.81 -22.98
C ARG A 82 13.09 22.52 -23.24
N GLY A 83 13.40 21.78 -24.32
CA GLY A 83 14.78 21.46 -24.72
C GLY A 83 15.47 20.39 -23.88
N ARG A 84 14.74 19.70 -22.98
CA ARG A 84 15.22 18.56 -22.19
C ARG A 84 14.51 17.28 -22.64
N HIS A 85 15.29 16.23 -22.83
CA HIS A 85 14.82 14.97 -23.43
C HIS A 85 15.25 13.81 -22.54
N GLU A 86 14.27 13.10 -21.98
CA GLU A 86 14.51 11.90 -21.16
C GLU A 86 14.59 10.67 -22.06
N ILE A 87 15.66 9.91 -21.90
CA ILE A 87 15.92 8.71 -22.68
C ILE A 87 16.34 7.58 -21.75
N ARG A 88 15.85 6.37 -22.00
CA ARG A 88 16.23 5.15 -21.27
C ARG A 88 16.94 4.16 -22.20
N LEU A 89 18.10 3.66 -21.81
CA LEU A 89 18.92 2.75 -22.62
C LEU A 89 19.78 1.81 -21.75
N PRO A 90 20.25 0.66 -22.26
CA PRO A 90 21.23 -0.16 -21.56
C PRO A 90 22.53 0.62 -21.30
N ALA A 91 23.08 0.52 -20.09
CA ALA A 91 24.26 1.26 -19.65
C ALA A 91 25.47 1.06 -20.58
N GLY A 92 25.64 -0.14 -21.14
CA GLY A 92 26.70 -0.45 -22.09
C GLY A 92 26.63 0.34 -23.41
N ARG A 93 25.51 1.03 -23.67
CA ARG A 93 25.32 1.88 -24.87
C ARG A 93 25.60 3.35 -24.63
N LEU A 94 25.84 3.78 -23.38
CA LEU A 94 26.07 5.19 -23.03
C LEU A 94 27.26 5.80 -23.78
N SER A 95 28.40 5.11 -23.80
CA SER A 95 29.61 5.60 -24.49
C SER A 95 29.38 5.81 -25.99
N ARG A 96 28.61 4.90 -26.62
CA ARG A 96 28.25 4.98 -28.05
C ARG A 96 27.26 6.12 -28.34
N LEU A 97 26.31 6.35 -27.43
CA LEU A 97 25.40 7.49 -27.54
C LEU A 97 26.19 8.79 -27.42
N LEU A 98 27.01 8.91 -26.37
CA LEU A 98 27.83 10.10 -26.10
C LEU A 98 28.74 10.48 -27.28
N SER A 99 29.38 9.50 -27.93
CA SER A 99 30.26 9.73 -29.09
C SER A 99 29.54 10.16 -30.37
N ARG A 100 28.21 10.04 -30.41
CA ARG A 100 27.37 10.39 -31.58
C ARG A 100 26.56 11.66 -31.35
N LEU A 101 26.57 12.20 -30.14
CA LEU A 101 25.92 13.46 -29.82
C LEU A 101 26.85 14.62 -30.19
N PRO A 102 26.30 15.71 -30.77
CA PRO A 102 27.09 16.88 -31.10
C PRO A 102 27.50 17.65 -29.83
N ALA A 103 28.53 18.48 -29.96
CA ALA A 103 29.17 19.16 -28.82
C ALA A 103 28.27 20.20 -28.11
N ASP A 104 27.16 20.58 -28.72
CA ASP A 104 26.14 21.48 -28.18
C ASP A 104 25.04 20.76 -27.38
N VAL A 105 25.13 19.44 -27.23
CA VAL A 105 24.25 18.66 -26.36
C VAL A 105 24.93 18.42 -25.03
N PHE A 106 24.20 18.70 -23.94
CA PHE A 106 24.62 18.33 -22.59
C PHE A 106 23.94 17.04 -22.15
N MET A 107 24.72 16.04 -21.75
CA MET A 107 24.24 14.74 -21.30
C MET A 107 24.53 14.54 -19.82
N ARG A 108 23.49 14.28 -19.02
CA ARG A 108 23.61 14.03 -17.58
C ARG A 108 22.66 12.96 -17.11
N PHE A 109 22.89 12.47 -15.90
CA PHE A 109 21.82 11.78 -15.16
C PHE A 109 20.74 12.80 -14.72
N PRO A 110 19.51 12.33 -14.44
CA PRO A 110 18.53 13.12 -13.69
C PRO A 110 19.17 13.75 -12.45
N TYR A 111 18.69 14.93 -12.05
CA TYR A 111 19.14 15.48 -10.78
C TYR A 111 18.69 14.52 -9.68
N PRO A 112 19.52 14.25 -8.66
CA PRO A 112 19.03 13.54 -7.49
C PRO A 112 17.92 14.42 -6.89
N HIS A 113 16.75 13.82 -6.70
CA HIS A 113 15.70 14.38 -5.86
C HIS A 113 15.96 13.83 -4.46
N GLN A 114 15.90 14.68 -3.44
CA GLN A 114 15.79 14.19 -2.07
C GLN A 114 14.34 13.73 -1.93
N ALA A 115 14.13 12.41 -1.83
CA ALA A 115 12.86 11.91 -1.34
C ALA A 115 12.73 12.42 0.10
N VAL A 116 11.65 13.14 0.36
CA VAL A 116 11.22 13.47 1.72
C VAL A 116 10.45 12.25 2.20
N ALA A 117 10.59 11.87 3.47
CA ALA A 117 9.78 10.82 4.05
C ALA A 117 8.29 11.06 3.76
N VAL A 118 7.58 9.99 3.42
CA VAL A 118 6.17 9.92 3.10
C VAL A 118 5.53 9.00 4.11
N THR A 119 4.72 9.56 4.99
CA THR A 119 3.84 8.78 5.85
C THR A 119 2.62 8.35 5.06
N SER A 120 2.35 7.05 5.03
CA SER A 120 1.12 6.46 4.48
C SER A 120 -0.13 7.14 5.06
N GLN A 121 -1.11 7.42 4.21
CA GLN A 121 -2.41 7.96 4.66
C GLN A 121 -3.15 7.00 5.62
N GLY A 122 -2.80 5.72 5.60
CA GLY A 122 -3.39 4.74 6.52
C GLY A 122 -3.04 5.01 7.98
N VAL A 123 -1.97 5.75 8.30
CA VAL A 123 -1.63 6.09 9.70
C VAL A 123 -2.71 6.95 10.34
N ALA A 124 -3.14 8.00 9.63
CA ALA A 124 -4.22 8.87 10.10
C ALA A 124 -5.55 8.12 10.09
N LEU A 125 -5.90 7.47 8.97
CA LEU A 125 -7.20 6.80 8.77
C LEU A 125 -7.49 5.67 9.78
N THR A 126 -6.48 5.12 10.44
CA THR A 126 -6.64 3.97 11.35
C THR A 126 -6.44 4.33 12.81
N GLY A 127 -6.19 5.60 13.16
CA GLY A 127 -5.88 6.03 14.53
C GLY A 127 -4.47 5.64 15.03
N ALA A 128 -3.59 5.15 14.15
CA ALA A 128 -2.22 4.83 14.56
C ALA A 128 -1.42 6.07 14.94
N GLY A 129 -1.71 7.21 14.30
CA GLY A 129 -1.12 8.51 14.65
C GLY A 129 -1.42 8.93 16.09
N ASP A 130 -2.63 8.63 16.58
CA ASP A 130 -3.07 8.99 17.92
C ASP A 130 -2.36 8.14 18.98
N MET A 131 -2.24 6.83 18.73
CA MET A 131 -1.41 5.95 19.57
C MET A 131 0.04 6.43 19.66
N GLN A 132 0.62 6.87 18.54
CA GLN A 132 1.96 7.43 18.50
C GLN A 132 2.07 8.75 19.29
N ALA A 133 1.07 9.62 19.18
CA ALA A 133 1.00 10.87 19.95
C ALA A 133 0.92 10.64 21.46
N LEU A 134 0.22 9.57 21.88
CA LEU A 134 0.18 9.08 23.26
C LEU A 134 1.45 8.33 23.70
N GLY A 135 2.47 8.24 22.84
CA GLY A 135 3.78 7.67 23.14
C GLY A 135 3.89 6.17 22.92
N THR A 136 2.90 5.55 22.27
CA THR A 136 2.96 4.14 21.84
C THR A 136 3.36 4.09 20.37
N ASP A 137 4.64 3.84 20.09
CA ASP A 137 5.19 3.85 18.73
C ASP A 137 5.65 2.46 18.23
N GLY A 138 5.46 1.41 19.02
CA GLY A 138 5.96 0.06 18.72
C GLY A 138 7.33 -0.28 19.32
N THR A 139 7.95 0.63 20.07
CA THR A 139 9.25 0.41 20.72
C THR A 139 9.29 -0.90 21.51
N GLY A 140 10.32 -1.70 21.30
CA GLY A 140 10.52 -2.99 21.97
C GLY A 140 9.84 -4.17 21.29
N ILE A 141 9.06 -3.92 20.23
CA ILE A 141 8.44 -4.97 19.41
C ILE A 141 9.24 -5.21 18.14
N LYS A 142 9.39 -6.49 17.79
CA LYS A 142 10.06 -6.95 16.57
C LYS A 142 9.03 -7.42 15.58
N VAL A 143 9.07 -6.86 14.37
CA VAL A 143 8.15 -7.19 13.28
C VAL A 143 8.93 -7.78 12.10
N GLY A 144 8.49 -8.95 11.65
CA GLY A 144 9.01 -9.63 10.49
C GLY A 144 8.25 -9.25 9.22
N ILE A 145 8.94 -8.94 8.13
CA ILE A 145 8.35 -8.79 6.79
C ILE A 145 8.93 -9.89 5.89
N ILE A 146 8.08 -10.82 5.47
CA ILE A 146 8.50 -11.90 4.57
C ILE A 146 7.96 -11.61 3.17
N ASP A 147 8.85 -11.37 2.20
CA ASP A 147 8.49 -10.92 0.85
C ASP A 147 9.42 -11.48 -0.25
N LEU A 148 9.22 -11.03 -1.49
CA LEU A 148 9.93 -11.51 -2.69
C LEU A 148 11.14 -10.62 -3.06
N GLY A 149 11.27 -9.45 -2.43
CA GLY A 149 12.41 -8.56 -2.63
C GLY A 149 12.24 -7.19 -2.01
N PHE A 150 13.38 -6.53 -1.78
CA PHE A 150 13.47 -5.24 -1.12
C PHE A 150 14.21 -4.22 -1.99
N THR A 151 13.99 -4.22 -3.31
CA THR A 151 14.57 -3.17 -4.17
C THR A 151 14.07 -1.80 -3.71
N GLY A 152 14.98 -0.83 -3.57
CA GLY A 152 14.68 0.53 -3.13
C GLY A 152 14.87 0.79 -1.63
N TYR A 153 15.14 -0.24 -0.81
CA TYR A 153 15.25 -0.05 0.66
C TYR A 153 16.30 0.97 1.09
N THR A 154 17.43 1.08 0.38
CA THR A 154 18.46 2.08 0.69
C THR A 154 18.02 3.50 0.38
N ASP A 155 17.14 3.67 -0.60
CA ASP A 155 16.58 4.98 -0.95
C ASP A 155 15.56 5.38 0.13
N ALA A 156 14.70 4.45 0.56
CA ALA A 156 13.78 4.63 1.69
C ALA A 156 14.51 4.94 3.01
N GLN A 157 15.65 4.29 3.27
CA GLN A 157 16.51 4.66 4.41
C GLN A 157 17.10 6.07 4.30
N ALA A 158 17.42 6.51 3.08
CA ALA A 158 18.00 7.83 2.86
C ALA A 158 16.97 8.96 2.99
N SER A 159 15.69 8.67 2.73
CA SER A 159 14.58 9.61 2.92
C SER A 159 14.00 9.60 4.34
N GLY A 160 14.22 8.52 5.09
CA GLY A 160 13.70 8.34 6.45
C GLY A 160 12.43 7.48 6.53
N ASP A 161 11.99 6.91 5.41
CA ASP A 161 10.83 6.00 5.32
C ASP A 161 11.12 4.59 5.85
N LEU A 162 12.41 4.26 6.02
CA LEU A 162 12.84 3.06 6.72
C LEU A 162 14.00 3.39 7.67
N PRO A 163 14.10 2.69 8.81
CA PRO A 163 15.15 2.92 9.77
C PRO A 163 16.50 2.45 9.23
N ALA A 164 17.60 3.06 9.70
CA ALA A 164 18.95 2.70 9.25
C ALA A 164 19.37 1.27 9.66
N ASN A 165 18.83 0.77 10.78
CA ASN A 165 19.12 -0.53 11.38
C ASN A 165 18.10 -1.60 10.95
N LEU A 166 18.08 -1.95 9.66
CA LEU A 166 17.31 -3.10 9.17
C LEU A 166 18.11 -4.40 9.29
N THR A 167 17.47 -5.46 9.77
CA THR A 167 18.00 -6.82 9.61
C THR A 167 17.39 -7.41 8.34
N ILE A 168 18.20 -7.58 7.28
CA ILE A 168 17.72 -8.16 6.01
C ILE A 168 18.43 -9.48 5.74
N THR A 169 17.66 -10.56 5.64
CA THR A 169 18.15 -11.90 5.32
C THR A 169 17.65 -12.34 3.95
N ASP A 170 18.57 -12.70 3.06
CA ASP A 170 18.24 -13.27 1.74
C ASP A 170 18.39 -14.79 1.75
N TYR A 171 17.27 -15.50 1.80
CA TYR A 171 17.23 -16.95 1.76
C TYR A 171 17.36 -17.51 0.33
N THR A 172 17.27 -16.63 -0.68
CA THR A 172 17.34 -17.03 -2.09
C THR A 172 18.77 -17.13 -2.62
N GLY A 173 19.74 -16.49 -1.94
CA GLY A 173 21.13 -16.39 -2.38
C GLY A 173 21.32 -15.51 -3.62
N SER A 174 20.33 -14.68 -3.97
CA SER A 174 20.33 -13.82 -5.17
C SER A 174 20.55 -12.32 -4.86
N GLY A 175 20.79 -11.98 -3.60
CA GLY A 175 20.86 -10.62 -3.07
C GLY A 175 19.50 -10.11 -2.61
N THR A 176 19.48 -9.02 -1.85
CA THR A 176 18.26 -8.47 -1.22
C THR A 176 17.31 -7.73 -2.17
N GLY A 177 17.75 -7.42 -3.40
CA GLY A 177 16.90 -6.81 -4.42
C GLY A 177 15.82 -7.77 -4.96
N GLY A 178 15.14 -7.40 -6.05
CA GLY A 178 14.06 -8.20 -6.64
C GLY A 178 12.91 -7.29 -7.05
N THR A 179 11.73 -7.55 -6.51
CA THR A 179 10.64 -6.58 -6.50
C THR A 179 10.96 -5.45 -5.50
N ASN A 180 10.30 -4.30 -5.65
CA ASN A 180 10.22 -3.26 -4.63
C ASN A 180 9.03 -3.44 -3.68
N HIS A 181 8.36 -4.60 -3.78
CA HIS A 181 7.13 -4.91 -3.06
C HIS A 181 7.37 -4.95 -1.54
N GLY A 182 8.33 -5.75 -1.08
CA GLY A 182 8.67 -5.84 0.35
C GLY A 182 9.17 -4.53 0.96
N THR A 183 9.79 -3.65 0.18
CA THR A 183 10.18 -2.32 0.66
C THR A 183 8.95 -1.48 1.00
N GLN A 184 7.97 -1.41 0.09
CA GLN A 184 6.72 -0.65 0.32
C GLN A 184 5.91 -1.22 1.48
N VAL A 185 5.88 -2.55 1.62
CA VAL A 185 5.24 -3.23 2.77
C VAL A 185 5.93 -2.86 4.08
N ALA A 186 7.27 -2.86 4.10
CA ALA A 186 8.04 -2.47 5.28
C ALA A 186 7.86 -0.99 5.65
N GLU A 187 7.78 -0.10 4.65
CA GLU A 187 7.50 1.34 4.87
C GLU A 187 6.16 1.52 5.59
N ILE A 188 5.09 0.86 5.14
CA ILE A 188 3.77 0.98 5.79
C ILE A 188 3.81 0.48 7.24
N VAL A 189 4.49 -0.64 7.53
CA VAL A 189 4.64 -1.10 8.91
C VAL A 189 5.42 -0.08 9.75
N HIS A 190 6.48 0.52 9.18
CA HIS A 190 7.27 1.53 9.86
C HIS A 190 6.49 2.83 10.10
N ASP A 191 5.67 3.26 9.15
CA ASP A 191 4.79 4.43 9.30
C ASP A 191 3.78 4.23 10.42
N MET A 192 3.20 3.03 10.50
CA MET A 192 2.22 2.67 11.53
C MET A 192 2.86 2.54 12.91
N ALA A 193 4.07 1.99 12.99
CA ALA A 193 4.75 1.74 14.26
C ALA A 193 6.26 2.06 14.11
N PRO A 194 6.66 3.34 14.20
CA PRO A 194 8.02 3.77 13.88
C PRO A 194 9.10 3.26 14.84
N GLY A 195 8.72 2.86 16.06
CA GLY A 195 9.61 2.31 17.08
C GLY A 195 9.96 0.83 16.90
N VAL A 196 9.32 0.10 15.96
CA VAL A 196 9.55 -1.35 15.81
C VAL A 196 10.94 -1.67 15.24
N GLU A 197 11.47 -2.81 15.65
CA GLU A 197 12.65 -3.41 15.01
C GLU A 197 12.22 -4.30 13.85
N LEU A 198 12.61 -3.92 12.62
CA LEU A 198 12.22 -4.65 11.40
C LEU A 198 13.21 -5.77 11.03
N TYR A 199 12.65 -6.96 10.82
CA TYR A 199 13.33 -8.16 10.29
C TYR A 199 12.78 -8.49 8.90
N LEU A 200 13.54 -8.21 7.86
CA LEU A 200 13.14 -8.41 6.47
C LEU A 200 13.70 -9.72 5.94
N ALA A 201 12.85 -10.60 5.43
CA ALA A 201 13.23 -11.90 4.87
C ALA A 201 12.81 -11.99 3.41
N LYS A 202 13.78 -12.17 2.52
CA LYS A 202 13.53 -12.43 1.11
C LYS A 202 13.48 -13.94 0.88
N ILE A 203 12.36 -14.42 0.36
CA ILE A 203 12.13 -15.84 0.06
C ILE A 203 11.64 -16.04 -1.37
N ALA A 204 11.68 -17.30 -1.83
CA ALA A 204 11.13 -17.75 -3.11
C ALA A 204 10.39 -19.09 -3.01
N THR A 205 10.61 -19.86 -1.94
CA THR A 205 10.02 -21.20 -1.75
C THR A 205 9.41 -21.36 -0.37
N SER A 206 8.50 -22.33 -0.21
CA SER A 206 7.90 -22.68 1.09
C SER A 206 8.94 -23.17 2.11
N VAL A 207 10.02 -23.83 1.67
CA VAL A 207 11.12 -24.23 2.57
C VAL A 207 11.88 -23.02 3.10
N GLN A 208 12.05 -21.99 2.28
CA GLN A 208 12.68 -20.74 2.72
C GLN A 208 11.75 -19.94 3.63
N LEU A 209 10.43 -20.00 3.41
CA LEU A 209 9.44 -19.46 4.34
C LEU A 209 9.58 -20.10 5.72
N ASP A 210 9.62 -21.43 5.78
CA ASP A 210 9.74 -22.19 7.04
C ASP A 210 11.04 -21.85 7.80
N GLN A 211 12.16 -21.75 7.08
CA GLN A 211 13.43 -21.32 7.68
C GLN A 211 13.38 -19.86 8.16
N ALA A 212 12.77 -18.95 7.38
CA ALA A 212 12.63 -17.55 7.78
C ALA A 212 11.79 -17.40 9.06
N VAL A 213 10.68 -18.15 9.17
CA VAL A 213 9.83 -18.17 10.36
C VAL A 213 10.59 -18.72 11.57
N SER A 214 11.36 -19.80 11.38
CA SER A 214 12.22 -20.37 12.43
C SER A 214 13.25 -19.36 12.96
N ASP A 215 13.90 -18.61 12.06
CA ASP A 215 14.89 -17.60 12.43
C ASP A 215 14.23 -16.38 13.12
N MET A 216 13.03 -15.99 12.67
CA MET A 216 12.23 -14.92 13.29
C MET A 216 11.78 -15.29 14.71
N LEU A 217 11.32 -16.53 14.92
CA LEU A 217 11.04 -17.08 16.25
C LEU A 217 12.28 -17.00 17.15
N ALA A 218 13.44 -17.45 16.65
CA ALA A 218 14.70 -17.39 17.38
C ALA A 218 15.15 -15.95 17.70
N ALA A 219 14.78 -14.98 16.84
CA ALA A 219 15.05 -13.57 17.05
C ALA A 219 14.07 -12.87 18.02
N GLY A 220 12.98 -13.55 18.41
CA GLY A 220 11.92 -12.98 19.26
C GLY A 220 10.98 -12.04 18.50
N VAL A 221 10.81 -12.23 17.19
CA VAL A 221 9.74 -11.55 16.43
C VAL A 221 8.39 -11.89 17.04
N ARG A 222 7.49 -10.91 17.13
CA ARG A 222 6.13 -11.07 17.70
C ARG A 222 5.03 -10.89 16.67
N VAL A 223 5.30 -10.22 15.56
CA VAL A 223 4.36 -10.03 14.45
C VAL A 223 5.08 -10.35 13.15
N ILE A 224 4.43 -11.10 12.25
CA ILE A 224 4.89 -11.27 10.87
C ILE A 224 3.85 -10.64 9.96
N ASN A 225 4.26 -9.75 9.07
CA ASN A 225 3.51 -9.45 7.86
C ASN A 225 4.01 -10.31 6.70
N HIS A 226 3.08 -10.96 6.02
CA HIS A 226 3.34 -11.67 4.79
C HIS A 226 2.33 -11.25 3.72
N SER A 227 2.80 -10.43 2.78
CA SER A 227 1.97 -9.79 1.77
C SER A 227 1.97 -10.53 0.42
N VAL A 228 2.33 -11.81 0.41
CA VAL A 228 2.27 -12.70 -0.76
C VAL A 228 1.54 -14.01 -0.41
N GLY A 229 1.21 -14.81 -1.42
CA GLY A 229 0.45 -16.04 -1.23
C GLY A 229 0.73 -17.08 -2.30
N TRP A 230 0.38 -18.32 -2.00
CA TRP A 230 0.57 -19.46 -2.88
C TRP A 230 -0.75 -19.99 -3.43
N TYR A 231 -0.67 -20.41 -4.69
CA TYR A 231 -1.75 -21.08 -5.39
C TYR A 231 -1.42 -22.58 -5.53
N GLY A 232 -2.41 -23.43 -5.31
CA GLY A 232 -2.26 -24.89 -5.45
C GLY A 232 -1.40 -25.56 -4.36
N ALA A 233 -1.16 -24.90 -3.22
CA ALA A 233 -0.44 -25.51 -2.09
C ALA A 233 -1.33 -26.40 -1.20
N ALA A 234 -2.63 -26.11 -1.16
CA ALA A 234 -3.68 -26.93 -0.54
C ALA A 234 -5.02 -26.66 -1.25
N PHE A 235 -6.12 -27.20 -0.70
CA PHE A 235 -7.47 -26.89 -1.17
C PHE A 235 -8.09 -25.68 -0.44
N TYR A 236 -7.30 -24.91 0.31
CA TYR A 236 -7.72 -23.69 1.01
C TYR A 236 -8.73 -23.92 2.14
N ASP A 237 -8.62 -25.09 2.79
CA ASP A 237 -9.41 -25.54 3.92
C ASP A 237 -8.67 -25.34 5.26
N GLY A 238 -7.57 -24.57 5.27
CA GLY A 238 -6.75 -24.33 6.45
C GLY A 238 -5.79 -25.46 6.80
N THR A 239 -5.59 -26.42 5.88
CA THR A 239 -4.62 -27.49 6.02
C THR A 239 -3.45 -27.33 5.05
N GLY A 240 -2.41 -28.15 5.25
CA GLY A 240 -1.27 -28.22 4.35
C GLY A 240 -0.02 -27.53 4.89
N PRO A 241 1.10 -27.66 4.17
CA PRO A 241 2.43 -27.36 4.71
C PRO A 241 2.64 -25.88 5.06
N LEU A 242 1.94 -24.97 4.39
CA LEU A 242 2.02 -23.54 4.73
C LEU A 242 1.26 -23.21 6.02
N CYS A 243 0.17 -23.92 6.29
CA CYS A 243 -0.54 -23.81 7.58
C CYS A 243 0.26 -24.46 8.70
N ASP A 244 0.96 -25.58 8.45
CA ASP A 244 1.87 -26.17 9.44
C ASP A 244 2.97 -25.18 9.88
N THR A 245 3.50 -24.37 8.95
CA THR A 245 4.46 -23.30 9.28
C THR A 245 3.79 -22.16 10.05
N ALA A 246 2.56 -21.76 9.69
CA ALA A 246 1.83 -20.71 10.40
C ALA A 246 1.44 -21.13 11.83
N ASP A 247 1.03 -22.38 12.03
CA ASP A 247 0.70 -22.95 13.33
C ASP A 247 1.94 -22.98 14.25
N GLN A 248 3.13 -23.27 13.69
CA GLN A 248 4.40 -23.15 14.42
C GLN A 248 4.71 -21.72 14.84
N ALA A 249 4.44 -20.73 13.97
CA ALA A 249 4.62 -19.33 14.29
C ALA A 249 3.69 -18.91 15.46
N GLU A 250 2.40 -19.25 15.38
CA GLU A 250 1.43 -18.95 16.44
C GLU A 250 1.78 -19.64 17.76
N ALA A 251 2.15 -20.92 17.73
CA ALA A 251 2.57 -21.67 18.92
C ALA A 251 3.83 -21.04 19.58
N GLY A 252 4.66 -20.37 18.79
CA GLY A 252 5.82 -19.60 19.26
C GLY A 252 5.49 -18.17 19.68
N GLY A 253 4.22 -17.74 19.65
CA GLY A 253 3.77 -16.41 20.08
C GLY A 253 3.84 -15.33 18.99
N ILE A 254 3.98 -15.72 17.72
CA ILE A 254 3.92 -14.79 16.58
C ILE A 254 2.48 -14.63 16.10
N GLN A 255 2.02 -13.39 16.03
CA GLN A 255 0.83 -13.05 15.26
C GLN A 255 1.19 -12.93 13.78
N TRP A 256 0.72 -13.86 12.94
CA TRP A 256 0.87 -13.79 11.50
C TRP A 256 -0.27 -12.98 10.88
N VAL A 257 0.07 -11.92 10.16
CA VAL A 257 -0.87 -11.06 9.42
C VAL A 257 -0.62 -11.25 7.93
N ASN A 258 -1.64 -11.67 7.19
CA ASN A 258 -1.50 -12.03 5.77
C ASN A 258 -2.49 -11.27 4.90
N ALA A 259 -2.01 -10.85 3.73
CA ALA A 259 -2.88 -10.37 2.67
C ALA A 259 -3.82 -11.50 2.16
N MET A 260 -5.11 -11.22 1.97
CA MET A 260 -6.06 -12.22 1.46
C MET A 260 -5.78 -12.67 0.01
N GLY A 261 -5.17 -11.79 -0.78
CA GLY A 261 -4.96 -11.97 -2.22
C GLY A 261 -5.88 -11.07 -3.05
N ASN A 262 -5.57 -10.97 -4.34
CA ASN A 262 -6.26 -10.07 -5.28
C ASN A 262 -6.95 -10.88 -6.41
N ALA A 263 -7.61 -11.98 -6.04
CA ALA A 263 -8.10 -13.01 -6.97
C ALA A 263 -9.62 -13.12 -7.03
N ARG A 264 -10.36 -12.16 -6.47
CA ARG A 264 -11.84 -12.17 -6.41
C ARG A 264 -12.53 -12.47 -7.74
N ASN A 265 -12.01 -11.90 -8.83
CA ASN A 265 -12.56 -12.12 -10.18
C ASN A 265 -11.73 -13.10 -11.04
N LYS A 266 -10.70 -13.70 -10.44
CA LYS A 266 -9.70 -14.58 -11.07
C LYS A 266 -9.78 -16.02 -10.55
N HIS A 267 -10.86 -16.32 -9.84
CA HIS A 267 -11.09 -17.58 -9.16
C HIS A 267 -12.41 -18.22 -9.63
N TYR A 268 -12.42 -19.56 -9.67
CA TYR A 268 -13.61 -20.38 -9.86
C TYR A 268 -13.52 -21.58 -8.93
N LEU A 269 -14.60 -21.86 -8.21
CA LEU A 269 -14.82 -23.02 -7.36
C LEU A 269 -16.10 -23.70 -7.81
N GLY A 270 -16.04 -25.00 -8.05
CA GLY A 270 -17.20 -25.79 -8.44
C GLY A 270 -16.96 -27.28 -8.25
N ILE A 271 -18.03 -28.06 -8.22
CA ILE A 271 -17.94 -29.51 -8.29
C ILE A 271 -17.80 -29.89 -9.75
N PHE A 272 -16.86 -30.77 -10.08
CA PHE A 272 -16.75 -31.30 -11.44
C PHE A 272 -18.11 -31.86 -11.90
N SER A 273 -18.59 -31.39 -13.06
CA SER A 273 -19.82 -31.82 -13.73
C SER A 273 -19.52 -32.22 -15.16
N ASP A 274 -20.13 -33.31 -15.61
CA ASP A 274 -20.00 -33.91 -16.94
C ASP A 274 -21.32 -34.62 -17.26
N THR A 275 -22.35 -33.83 -17.61
CA THR A 275 -23.70 -34.36 -17.85
C THR A 275 -23.86 -35.02 -19.22
N ASP A 276 -22.98 -34.72 -20.17
CA ASP A 276 -23.00 -35.27 -21.53
C ASP A 276 -22.05 -36.48 -21.74
N GLY A 277 -21.20 -36.78 -20.75
CA GLY A 277 -20.31 -37.95 -20.75
C GLY A 277 -19.07 -37.78 -21.62
N ASP A 278 -18.71 -36.55 -22.00
CA ASP A 278 -17.55 -36.25 -22.83
C ASP A 278 -16.23 -36.11 -22.03
N LEU A 279 -16.30 -36.31 -20.71
CA LEU A 279 -15.23 -36.23 -19.72
C LEU A 279 -14.71 -34.81 -19.44
N ARG A 280 -15.39 -33.76 -19.92
CA ARG A 280 -15.00 -32.35 -19.70
C ARG A 280 -15.86 -31.72 -18.61
N HIS A 281 -15.24 -30.81 -17.87
CA HIS A 281 -15.96 -30.04 -16.87
C HIS A 281 -16.89 -29.01 -17.52
N GLU A 282 -18.17 -29.08 -17.15
CA GLU A 282 -19.16 -28.05 -17.43
C GLU A 282 -19.07 -26.90 -16.42
N PHE A 283 -18.61 -25.73 -16.86
CA PHE A 283 -18.59 -24.50 -16.04
C PHE A 283 -19.96 -23.84 -15.94
N ALA A 284 -20.84 -24.16 -16.89
CA ALA A 284 -22.27 -23.90 -16.88
C ALA A 284 -22.96 -25.06 -17.64
N THR A 285 -24.27 -25.22 -17.51
CA THR A 285 -25.01 -26.31 -18.18
C THR A 285 -24.73 -26.31 -19.69
N GLY A 286 -24.08 -27.38 -20.18
CA GLY A 286 -23.70 -27.54 -21.59
C GLY A 286 -22.54 -26.67 -22.07
N GLN A 287 -21.76 -26.07 -21.16
CA GLN A 287 -20.58 -25.26 -21.49
C GLN A 287 -19.31 -25.95 -20.96
N ASN A 288 -18.65 -26.72 -21.82
CA ASN A 288 -17.50 -27.58 -21.48
C ASN A 288 -16.15 -26.83 -21.39
N TYR A 289 -16.20 -25.50 -21.23
CA TYR A 289 -15.05 -24.63 -21.16
C TYR A 289 -15.32 -23.37 -20.34
N ASN A 290 -14.26 -22.82 -19.74
CA ASN A 290 -14.22 -21.45 -19.24
C ASN A 290 -13.50 -20.55 -20.26
N THR A 291 -13.63 -19.24 -20.16
CA THR A 291 -12.98 -18.29 -21.06
C THR A 291 -12.05 -17.35 -20.30
N ILE A 292 -11.02 -16.86 -20.98
CA ILE A 292 -10.07 -15.89 -20.43
C ILE A 292 -9.52 -14.98 -21.53
N SER A 293 -9.50 -13.66 -21.30
CA SER A 293 -9.03 -12.68 -22.28
C SER A 293 -7.54 -12.41 -22.07
N LEU A 294 -6.69 -12.94 -22.95
CA LEU A 294 -5.24 -12.82 -22.84
C LEU A 294 -4.69 -11.73 -23.76
N THR A 295 -3.67 -11.01 -23.30
CA THR A 295 -3.02 -9.92 -24.05
C THR A 295 -1.67 -10.37 -24.60
N ALA A 296 -1.41 -10.11 -25.88
CA ALA A 296 -0.16 -10.50 -26.57
C ALA A 296 1.10 -10.12 -25.75
N GLY A 297 2.00 -11.10 -25.56
CA GLY A 297 3.26 -10.91 -24.85
C GLY A 297 3.14 -10.78 -23.31
N LYS A 298 1.94 -10.93 -22.73
CA LYS A 298 1.73 -10.96 -21.28
C LYS A 298 1.50 -12.39 -20.82
N ALA A 299 2.45 -12.93 -20.05
CA ALA A 299 2.32 -14.27 -19.49
C ALA A 299 1.10 -14.37 -18.57
N VAL A 300 0.44 -15.53 -18.61
CA VAL A 300 -0.59 -15.96 -17.67
C VAL A 300 -0.17 -17.29 -17.07
N THR A 301 -0.47 -17.49 -15.80
CA THR A 301 -0.42 -18.82 -15.18
C THR A 301 -1.82 -19.21 -14.73
N LEU A 302 -2.27 -20.40 -15.13
CA LEU A 302 -3.52 -21.01 -14.68
C LEU A 302 -3.17 -22.13 -13.71
N VAL A 303 -3.82 -22.16 -12.54
CA VAL A 303 -3.61 -23.18 -11.52
C VAL A 303 -4.95 -23.86 -11.25
N LEU A 304 -5.02 -25.16 -11.52
CA LEU A 304 -6.14 -26.03 -11.17
C LEU A 304 -5.72 -26.90 -9.99
N ASN A 305 -6.60 -27.07 -9.00
CA ASN A 305 -6.42 -28.03 -7.92
C ASN A 305 -7.78 -28.52 -7.43
N TRP A 306 -7.81 -29.65 -6.71
CA TRP A 306 -9.04 -30.30 -6.26
C TRP A 306 -8.94 -30.85 -4.85
N ASP A 307 -10.10 -31.11 -4.25
CA ASP A 307 -10.27 -31.55 -2.86
C ASP A 307 -9.80 -33.00 -2.64
N ALA A 308 -8.48 -33.20 -2.73
CA ALA A 308 -7.82 -34.50 -2.52
C ALA A 308 -6.36 -34.36 -2.06
N TYR A 309 -6.04 -33.29 -1.32
CA TYR A 309 -4.69 -33.11 -0.74
C TYR A 309 -4.46 -34.10 0.41
N PRO A 310 -3.20 -34.42 0.75
CA PRO A 310 -1.95 -33.98 0.11
C PRO A 310 -1.53 -34.85 -1.08
N THR A 311 -2.10 -36.05 -1.25
CA THR A 311 -1.79 -36.96 -2.36
C THR A 311 -3.04 -37.67 -2.84
N THR A 312 -3.14 -37.92 -4.15
CA THR A 312 -4.34 -38.49 -4.76
C THR A 312 -4.04 -39.47 -5.90
N ASP A 313 -5.01 -40.31 -6.24
CA ASP A 313 -5.12 -41.06 -7.49
C ASP A 313 -6.24 -40.53 -8.41
N ILE A 314 -6.90 -39.45 -7.99
CA ILE A 314 -7.88 -38.70 -8.79
C ILE A 314 -7.09 -37.83 -9.78
N ASP A 315 -7.30 -38.08 -11.06
CA ASP A 315 -6.55 -37.48 -12.16
C ASP A 315 -7.45 -36.53 -12.95
N TYR A 316 -7.15 -35.23 -12.92
CA TYR A 316 -7.74 -34.22 -13.79
C TYR A 316 -6.63 -33.52 -14.59
N ASN A 317 -6.94 -33.16 -15.83
CA ASN A 317 -6.02 -32.53 -16.77
C ASN A 317 -6.52 -31.14 -17.15
N LEU A 318 -5.58 -30.19 -17.34
CA LEU A 318 -5.87 -28.81 -17.70
C LEU A 318 -5.41 -28.52 -19.13
N TYR A 319 -6.24 -27.84 -19.91
CA TYR A 319 -5.96 -27.48 -21.30
C TYR A 319 -6.34 -26.02 -21.57
N LEU A 320 -5.59 -25.39 -22.48
CA LEU A 320 -5.83 -24.04 -22.97
C LEU A 320 -5.84 -24.02 -24.50
N TYR A 321 -6.91 -23.49 -25.08
CA TYR A 321 -7.13 -23.37 -26.52
C TYR A 321 -7.16 -21.91 -26.98
N ASP A 322 -6.78 -21.65 -28.24
CA ASP A 322 -6.79 -20.32 -28.87
C ASP A 322 -8.14 -19.91 -29.50
N GLY A 323 -9.15 -20.75 -29.34
CA GLY A 323 -10.51 -20.54 -29.82
C GLY A 323 -11.46 -21.58 -29.22
N ASP A 324 -12.70 -21.60 -29.67
CA ASP A 324 -13.71 -22.54 -29.20
C ASP A 324 -13.30 -24.01 -29.49
N PRO A 325 -13.04 -24.84 -28.44
CA PRO A 325 -12.59 -26.21 -28.62
C PRO A 325 -13.65 -27.11 -29.29
N ASP A 326 -14.93 -26.76 -29.19
CA ASP A 326 -16.02 -27.53 -29.80
C ASP A 326 -16.20 -27.18 -31.29
N ALA A 327 -15.65 -26.03 -31.71
CA ALA A 327 -15.47 -25.65 -33.11
C ALA A 327 -14.15 -26.17 -33.73
N GLY A 328 -13.35 -26.93 -32.97
CA GLY A 328 -12.09 -27.52 -33.45
C GLY A 328 -10.89 -26.57 -33.48
N SER A 329 -10.83 -25.62 -32.54
CA SER A 329 -9.68 -24.72 -32.34
C SER A 329 -8.41 -25.45 -31.90
N ALA A 330 -7.27 -24.74 -31.91
CA ALA A 330 -5.98 -25.33 -31.59
C ALA A 330 -5.69 -25.30 -30.08
N LEU A 331 -5.17 -26.42 -29.58
CA LEU A 331 -4.57 -26.50 -28.25
C LEU A 331 -3.25 -25.72 -28.24
N VAL A 332 -3.10 -24.77 -27.32
CA VAL A 332 -1.89 -23.94 -27.20
C VAL A 332 -1.07 -24.23 -25.95
N ALA A 333 -1.66 -24.82 -24.91
CA ALA A 333 -0.94 -25.32 -23.74
C ALA A 333 -1.76 -26.39 -23.02
N SER A 334 -1.09 -27.32 -22.34
CA SER A 334 -1.74 -28.31 -21.46
C SER A 334 -0.84 -28.66 -20.28
N SER A 335 -1.46 -29.20 -19.23
CA SER A 335 -0.83 -29.84 -18.09
C SER A 335 -1.61 -31.11 -17.81
N GLU A 336 -0.93 -32.26 -17.95
CA GLU A 336 -1.54 -33.59 -17.96
C GLU A 336 -0.75 -34.54 -17.05
N SER A 337 -0.33 -34.04 -15.88
CA SER A 337 0.55 -34.78 -14.98
C SER A 337 -0.26 -35.88 -14.30
N ARG A 338 0.09 -37.14 -14.54
CA ARG A 338 -0.71 -38.25 -14.01
C ARG A 338 -0.62 -38.35 -12.48
N GLN A 339 -1.74 -38.22 -11.77
CA GLN A 339 -1.85 -38.59 -10.36
C GLN A 339 -2.14 -40.10 -10.23
N ASN A 340 -1.32 -40.83 -9.47
CA ASN A 340 -1.38 -42.29 -9.41
C ASN A 340 -1.42 -42.87 -7.98
N GLY A 341 -1.68 -42.02 -6.98
CA GLY A 341 -1.71 -42.40 -5.56
C GLY A 341 -0.33 -42.64 -4.95
N GLY A 342 0.76 -42.43 -5.70
CA GLY A 342 2.12 -42.50 -5.19
C GLY A 342 2.47 -41.27 -4.33
N ALA A 343 3.54 -41.40 -3.53
CA ALA A 343 4.16 -40.25 -2.89
C ALA A 343 4.46 -39.17 -3.96
N PHE A 344 4.09 -37.92 -3.70
CA PHE A 344 4.19 -36.78 -4.62
C PHE A 344 3.12 -36.69 -5.74
N SER A 345 2.02 -37.45 -5.65
CA SER A 345 0.85 -37.28 -6.54
C SER A 345 -0.05 -36.16 -6.03
N TYR A 346 0.42 -34.91 -6.09
CA TYR A 346 -0.34 -33.76 -5.62
C TYR A 346 -1.55 -33.47 -6.53
N PRO A 347 -2.71 -33.10 -5.97
CA PRO A 347 -3.95 -32.85 -6.70
C PRO A 347 -3.96 -31.47 -7.39
N TYR A 348 -3.00 -31.21 -8.27
CA TYR A 348 -2.90 -29.93 -8.97
C TYR A 348 -2.37 -30.07 -10.40
N GLU A 349 -2.77 -29.12 -11.25
CA GLU A 349 -2.25 -28.90 -12.59
C GLU A 349 -1.95 -27.41 -12.79
N SER A 350 -0.91 -27.08 -13.56
CA SER A 350 -0.56 -25.68 -13.81
C SER A 350 -0.07 -25.46 -15.23
N ILE A 351 -0.63 -24.46 -15.90
CA ILE A 351 -0.20 -24.00 -17.22
C ILE A 351 0.42 -22.62 -17.09
N SER A 352 1.61 -22.41 -17.62
CA SER A 352 2.15 -21.08 -17.91
C SER A 352 2.20 -20.84 -19.42
N TYR A 353 1.55 -19.78 -19.88
CA TYR A 353 1.42 -19.48 -21.31
C TYR A 353 1.63 -17.99 -21.58
N THR A 354 2.30 -17.66 -22.69
CA THR A 354 2.42 -16.28 -23.20
C THR A 354 1.78 -16.21 -24.57
N PRO A 355 0.64 -15.52 -24.73
CA PRO A 355 -0.08 -15.47 -25.99
C PRO A 355 0.71 -14.65 -27.03
N ALA A 356 0.70 -15.11 -28.28
CA ALA A 356 1.26 -14.35 -29.40
C ALA A 356 0.32 -13.23 -29.88
N VAL A 357 -0.98 -13.37 -29.64
CA VAL A 357 -2.04 -12.45 -30.09
C VAL A 357 -2.99 -12.14 -28.94
N THR A 358 -3.54 -10.93 -28.92
CA THR A 358 -4.59 -10.57 -27.96
C THR A 358 -5.90 -11.19 -28.41
N ALA A 359 -6.41 -12.15 -27.64
CA ALA A 359 -7.63 -12.89 -27.96
C ALA A 359 -8.23 -13.58 -26.73
N THR A 360 -9.49 -13.97 -26.84
CA THR A 360 -10.13 -14.89 -25.89
C THR A 360 -9.58 -16.29 -26.08
N HIS A 361 -9.14 -16.90 -25.00
CA HIS A 361 -8.70 -18.28 -24.92
C HIS A 361 -9.69 -19.10 -24.09
N TYR A 362 -9.67 -20.41 -24.26
CA TYR A 362 -10.67 -21.33 -23.72
C TYR A 362 -9.98 -22.36 -22.84
N ILE A 363 -10.41 -22.42 -21.58
CA ILE A 363 -9.84 -23.29 -20.54
C ILE A 363 -10.75 -24.52 -20.43
N VAL A 364 -10.17 -25.71 -20.55
CA VAL A 364 -10.89 -26.98 -20.42
C VAL A 364 -10.25 -27.80 -19.32
N VAL A 365 -11.08 -28.34 -18.42
CA VAL A 365 -10.67 -29.33 -17.41
C VAL A 365 -11.25 -30.67 -17.82
N LYS A 366 -10.44 -31.73 -17.85
CA LYS A 366 -10.89 -33.08 -18.23
C LYS A 366 -10.54 -34.11 -17.17
N LYS A 367 -11.35 -35.16 -17.07
CA LYS A 367 -10.97 -36.37 -16.33
C LYS A 367 -9.83 -37.12 -17.02
N GLY A 368 -8.94 -37.70 -16.23
CA GLY A 368 -7.97 -38.70 -16.69
C GLY A 368 -8.61 -40.00 -17.18
N GLY A 369 -9.81 -40.32 -16.70
CA GLY A 369 -10.63 -41.41 -17.23
C GLY A 369 -12.08 -41.38 -16.73
N SER A 370 -12.93 -42.22 -17.29
CA SER A 370 -14.37 -42.28 -16.92
C SER A 370 -14.63 -42.69 -15.47
N SER A 371 -13.65 -43.32 -14.80
CA SER A 371 -13.71 -43.66 -13.38
C SER A 371 -13.31 -42.53 -12.44
N THR A 372 -12.74 -41.43 -12.95
CA THR A 372 -12.39 -40.27 -12.13
C THR A 372 -13.68 -39.72 -11.49
N PRO A 373 -13.74 -39.55 -10.16
CA PRO A 373 -14.94 -39.06 -9.47
C PRO A 373 -15.25 -37.61 -9.85
N ASN A 374 -16.41 -37.13 -9.41
CA ASN A 374 -16.80 -35.72 -9.47
C ASN A 374 -16.61 -35.12 -8.07
N ILE A 375 -15.60 -34.27 -7.90
CA ILE A 375 -15.30 -33.62 -6.61
C ILE A 375 -15.11 -32.11 -6.79
N PRO A 376 -15.10 -31.33 -5.70
CA PRO A 376 -14.77 -29.91 -5.75
C PRO A 376 -13.39 -29.65 -6.37
N LEU A 377 -13.32 -28.62 -7.22
CA LEU A 377 -12.10 -28.10 -7.82
C LEU A 377 -12.08 -26.58 -7.79
N THR A 378 -10.87 -26.02 -7.74
CA THR A 378 -10.61 -24.59 -7.85
C THR A 378 -9.74 -24.31 -9.07
N LEU A 379 -10.02 -23.21 -9.76
CA LEU A 379 -9.22 -22.69 -10.86
C LEU A 379 -8.87 -21.23 -10.57
N PHE A 380 -7.58 -20.94 -10.57
CA PHE A 380 -7.03 -19.59 -10.43
C PHE A 380 -6.34 -19.11 -11.70
N SER A 381 -6.48 -17.82 -11.97
CA SER A 381 -5.72 -17.10 -12.98
C SER A 381 -4.76 -16.10 -12.31
N LEU A 382 -3.46 -16.35 -12.44
CA LEU A 382 -2.42 -15.36 -12.15
C LEU A 382 -2.25 -14.49 -13.39
N GLY A 383 -3.21 -13.61 -13.59
CA GLY A 383 -3.33 -12.77 -14.77
C GLY A 383 -4.67 -12.04 -14.81
N PRO A 384 -5.39 -12.07 -15.94
CA PRO A 384 -6.69 -11.42 -16.08
C PRO A 384 -7.83 -12.25 -15.47
N ASP A 385 -9.00 -11.63 -15.38
CA ASP A 385 -10.24 -12.23 -14.88
C ASP A 385 -10.68 -13.45 -15.69
N LEU A 386 -11.31 -14.41 -15.00
CA LEU A 386 -11.99 -15.54 -15.62
C LEU A 386 -13.38 -15.13 -16.12
N GLY A 387 -13.83 -15.75 -17.21
CA GLY A 387 -15.17 -15.53 -17.76
C GLY A 387 -16.26 -16.06 -16.84
N THR A 388 -16.19 -17.34 -16.49
CA THR A 388 -16.99 -17.95 -15.41
C THR A 388 -16.15 -17.92 -14.13
N ARG A 389 -16.72 -17.39 -13.05
CA ARG A 389 -15.98 -17.11 -11.81
C ARG A 389 -16.85 -17.23 -10.58
N THR A 390 -16.22 -17.52 -9.46
CA THR A 390 -16.81 -17.48 -8.13
C THR A 390 -15.95 -16.59 -7.25
N ARG A 391 -16.58 -15.66 -6.55
CA ARG A 391 -15.88 -14.71 -5.69
C ARG A 391 -15.55 -15.31 -4.32
N ALA A 392 -16.48 -16.09 -3.77
CA ALA A 392 -16.26 -16.85 -2.56
C ALA A 392 -15.03 -17.77 -2.68
N SER A 393 -14.31 -17.91 -1.55
CA SER A 393 -13.11 -18.74 -1.43
C SER A 393 -11.99 -18.37 -2.39
N SER A 394 -11.91 -17.11 -2.83
CA SER A 394 -10.85 -16.66 -3.74
C SER A 394 -9.53 -16.34 -3.04
N LEU A 395 -9.41 -16.64 -1.74
CA LEU A 395 -8.22 -16.40 -0.95
C LEU A 395 -7.08 -17.39 -1.26
N THR A 396 -5.89 -17.12 -0.74
CA THR A 396 -4.68 -17.90 -1.00
C THR A 396 -4.05 -18.40 0.29
N GLN A 397 -3.17 -19.40 0.22
CA GLN A 397 -2.39 -19.79 1.41
C GLN A 397 -1.24 -18.81 1.66
N PRO A 398 -0.92 -18.48 2.92
CA PRO A 398 -1.47 -19.05 4.16
C PRO A 398 -2.66 -18.27 4.75
N ALA A 399 -3.32 -17.38 3.99
CA ALA A 399 -4.46 -16.60 4.53
C ALA A 399 -5.68 -17.47 4.89
N ASP A 400 -5.76 -18.71 4.40
CA ASP A 400 -6.78 -19.70 4.79
C ASP A 400 -6.52 -20.35 6.16
N CYS A 401 -5.28 -20.30 6.64
CA CYS A 401 -4.86 -20.98 7.86
C CYS A 401 -5.53 -20.36 9.09
N ASN A 402 -5.83 -21.21 10.09
CA ASN A 402 -6.49 -20.76 11.31
C ASN A 402 -5.59 -19.85 12.17
N ALA A 403 -4.29 -20.14 12.19
CA ALA A 403 -3.27 -19.37 12.90
C ALA A 403 -2.93 -18.01 12.25
N VAL A 404 -3.56 -17.67 11.12
CA VAL A 404 -3.25 -16.47 10.34
C VAL A 404 -4.40 -15.49 10.42
N LEU A 405 -4.10 -14.21 10.68
CA LEU A 405 -5.06 -13.12 10.54
C LEU A 405 -5.08 -12.66 9.08
N GLY A 406 -6.17 -12.93 8.38
CA GLY A 406 -6.37 -12.58 6.98
C GLY A 406 -6.91 -11.16 6.83
N VAL A 407 -6.29 -10.36 5.97
CA VAL A 407 -6.60 -8.94 5.80
C VAL A 407 -7.12 -8.65 4.39
N GLY A 408 -8.38 -8.22 4.32
CA GLY A 408 -9.02 -7.66 3.14
C GLY A 408 -8.55 -6.23 2.84
N ALA A 409 -9.09 -5.60 1.80
CA ALA A 409 -8.69 -4.26 1.38
C ALA A 409 -9.89 -3.34 1.14
N THR A 410 -9.78 -2.11 1.63
CA THR A 410 -10.67 -0.99 1.35
C THR A 410 -9.86 0.16 0.75
N ASP A 411 -10.48 1.01 -0.04
CA ASP A 411 -9.84 2.27 -0.42
C ASP A 411 -9.83 3.28 0.76
N LEU A 412 -9.26 4.46 0.55
CA LEU A 412 -9.11 5.49 1.59
C LEU A 412 -10.43 6.20 1.97
N VAL A 413 -11.56 5.79 1.39
CA VAL A 413 -12.91 6.31 1.70
C VAL A 413 -13.89 5.14 1.88
N ASP A 414 -13.36 3.99 2.33
CA ASP A 414 -14.12 2.84 2.81
C ASP A 414 -14.93 2.04 1.80
N ASN A 415 -14.65 2.20 0.51
CA ASN A 415 -15.20 1.27 -0.47
C ASN A 415 -14.39 -0.02 -0.44
N PRO A 416 -15.02 -1.20 -0.24
CA PRO A 416 -14.26 -2.44 -0.27
C PRO A 416 -13.79 -2.77 -1.69
N GLU A 417 -12.52 -3.13 -1.79
CA GLU A 417 -11.84 -3.24 -3.08
C GLU A 417 -12.37 -4.38 -3.94
N TRP A 418 -12.65 -4.06 -5.21
CA TRP A 418 -13.33 -4.99 -6.11
C TRP A 418 -12.50 -6.23 -6.43
N PHE A 419 -11.17 -6.16 -6.25
CA PHE A 419 -10.22 -7.25 -6.48
C PHE A 419 -9.93 -8.07 -5.22
N SER A 420 -10.23 -7.53 -4.03
CA SER A 420 -9.84 -8.12 -2.74
C SER A 420 -10.47 -9.49 -2.60
N SER A 421 -9.67 -10.53 -2.38
CA SER A 421 -10.18 -11.88 -2.23
C SER A 421 -11.08 -11.99 -1.00
N GLU A 422 -12.19 -12.71 -1.14
CA GLU A 422 -13.21 -12.88 -0.11
C GLU A 422 -13.33 -14.34 0.32
N GLY A 423 -13.77 -14.54 1.56
CA GLY A 423 -14.09 -15.88 2.08
C GLY A 423 -15.46 -16.38 1.62
N PRO A 424 -15.99 -17.42 2.28
CA PRO A 424 -15.33 -18.21 3.31
C PRO A 424 -14.12 -19.00 2.75
N THR A 425 -13.34 -19.65 3.61
CA THR A 425 -12.46 -20.75 3.19
C THR A 425 -13.28 -21.88 2.55
N THR A 426 -12.64 -22.83 1.85
CA THR A 426 -13.38 -23.92 1.17
C THR A 426 -14.08 -24.87 2.16
N ASP A 427 -13.62 -24.91 3.42
CA ASP A 427 -14.28 -25.60 4.53
C ASP A 427 -15.31 -24.74 5.30
N GLY A 428 -15.52 -23.48 4.89
CA GLY A 428 -16.59 -22.62 5.38
C GLY A 428 -16.22 -21.66 6.53
N ARG A 429 -14.95 -21.57 6.93
CA ARG A 429 -14.51 -20.63 7.98
C ARG A 429 -14.53 -19.18 7.49
N ALA A 430 -14.77 -18.28 8.43
CA ALA A 430 -14.78 -16.84 8.21
C ALA A 430 -13.40 -16.32 7.81
N LYS A 431 -13.32 -15.63 6.66
CA LYS A 431 -12.19 -14.86 6.17
C LYS A 431 -12.69 -13.73 5.23
N PRO A 432 -12.01 -12.57 5.13
CA PRO A 432 -11.00 -12.10 6.08
C PRO A 432 -11.60 -11.91 7.47
N GLU A 433 -10.75 -11.72 8.47
CA GLU A 433 -11.18 -11.28 9.79
C GLU A 433 -11.44 -9.77 9.82
N LEU A 434 -10.60 -8.97 9.16
CA LEU A 434 -10.79 -7.53 8.99
C LEU A 434 -10.16 -7.05 7.69
N SER A 435 -10.28 -5.77 7.38
CA SER A 435 -9.66 -5.12 6.23
C SER A 435 -8.72 -4.01 6.65
N GLY A 436 -7.81 -3.63 5.76
CA GLY A 436 -6.97 -2.45 5.94
C GLY A 436 -7.07 -1.51 4.74
N PRO A 437 -6.63 -0.25 4.89
CA PRO A 437 -6.62 0.70 3.80
C PRO A 437 -5.56 0.34 2.75
N ASP A 438 -5.89 0.55 1.49
CA ASP A 438 -5.00 0.36 0.35
C ASP A 438 -4.83 1.67 -0.45
N ARG A 439 -4.16 1.62 -1.61
CA ARG A 439 -3.86 2.77 -2.49
C ARG A 439 -3.04 3.89 -1.86
N VAL A 440 -2.42 3.62 -0.71
CA VAL A 440 -1.58 4.56 0.02
C VAL A 440 -0.32 4.96 -0.76
N VAL A 441 0.21 6.13 -0.46
CA VAL A 441 1.49 6.59 -1.02
C VAL A 441 2.62 5.96 -0.21
N THR A 442 3.72 5.65 -0.89
CA THR A 442 4.99 5.22 -0.30
C THR A 442 6.13 6.02 -0.95
N SER A 443 7.34 5.93 -0.42
CA SER A 443 8.51 6.59 -1.00
C SER A 443 8.78 6.15 -2.45
N LEU A 444 8.34 4.94 -2.80
CA LEU A 444 8.59 4.29 -4.09
C LEU A 444 7.41 4.34 -5.07
N SER A 445 6.19 4.67 -4.61
CA SER A 445 5.00 4.69 -5.45
C SER A 445 4.00 5.76 -5.03
N GLY A 446 3.43 6.46 -6.02
CA GLY A 446 2.32 7.41 -5.81
C GLY A 446 0.97 6.77 -5.48
N SER A 447 0.87 5.43 -5.57
CA SER A 447 -0.26 4.65 -5.06
C SER A 447 0.16 3.17 -5.05
N PHE A 448 0.31 2.59 -3.86
CA PHE A 448 0.54 1.17 -3.64
C PHE A 448 -0.79 0.53 -3.25
N ALA A 449 -1.32 -0.32 -4.13
CA ALA A 449 -2.67 -0.88 -4.02
C ALA A 449 -2.64 -2.40 -3.95
N GLY A 450 -3.68 -2.99 -3.37
CA GLY A 450 -3.82 -4.42 -3.13
C GLY A 450 -3.96 -4.76 -1.64
N THR A 451 -4.39 -5.99 -1.35
CA THR A 451 -4.35 -6.53 0.03
C THR A 451 -2.93 -6.53 0.62
N SER A 452 -1.91 -6.46 -0.23
CA SER A 452 -0.50 -6.29 0.13
C SER A 452 -0.16 -4.88 0.65
N ALA A 453 -0.98 -3.88 0.36
CA ALA A 453 -0.92 -2.55 0.99
C ALA A 453 -1.79 -2.50 2.26
N ALA A 454 -2.90 -3.24 2.31
CA ALA A 454 -3.78 -3.31 3.47
C ALA A 454 -3.16 -4.05 4.67
N SER A 455 -2.67 -5.27 4.46
CA SER A 455 -2.15 -6.12 5.55
C SER A 455 -1.00 -5.54 6.39
N PRO A 456 -0.05 -4.73 5.86
CA PRO A 456 0.95 -4.11 6.70
C PRO A 456 0.39 -3.08 7.69
N HIS A 457 -0.76 -2.44 7.40
CA HIS A 457 -1.41 -1.56 8.38
C HIS A 457 -1.83 -2.34 9.64
N VAL A 458 -2.46 -3.50 9.43
CA VAL A 458 -2.87 -4.41 10.53
C VAL A 458 -1.66 -4.97 11.28
N ALA A 459 -0.55 -5.24 10.59
CA ALA A 459 0.68 -5.68 11.24
C ALA A 459 1.33 -4.57 12.11
N GLY A 460 1.30 -3.33 11.64
CA GLY A 460 1.74 -2.16 12.42
C GLY A 460 0.87 -1.94 13.65
N ALA A 461 -0.46 -1.96 13.48
CA ALA A 461 -1.43 -1.89 14.59
C ALA A 461 -1.22 -3.00 15.63
N ALA A 462 -1.00 -4.24 15.18
CA ALA A 462 -0.66 -5.35 16.06
C ALA A 462 0.59 -5.07 16.91
N ALA A 463 1.59 -4.40 16.32
CA ALA A 463 2.80 -4.02 17.04
C ALA A 463 2.57 -2.87 18.04
N LEU A 464 1.71 -1.90 17.71
CA LEU A 464 1.32 -0.83 18.64
C LEU A 464 0.61 -1.39 19.87
N LEU A 465 -0.38 -2.26 19.68
CA LEU A 465 -1.09 -2.92 20.78
C LEU A 465 -0.16 -3.77 21.66
N LEU A 466 0.81 -4.46 21.04
CA LEU A 466 1.83 -5.21 21.78
C LEU A 466 2.82 -4.32 22.53
N ALA A 467 3.15 -3.13 22.03
CA ALA A 467 4.00 -2.20 22.75
C ALA A 467 3.32 -1.65 24.00
N ARG A 468 1.99 -1.48 23.95
CA ARG A 468 1.15 -1.10 25.10
C ARG A 468 0.97 -2.27 26.08
N ASP A 469 0.71 -3.47 25.58
CA ASP A 469 0.52 -4.69 26.37
C ASP A 469 1.35 -5.88 25.80
N PRO A 470 2.62 -6.03 26.23
CA PRO A 470 3.53 -7.04 25.69
C PRO A 470 3.12 -8.48 25.97
N ASP A 471 2.26 -8.72 26.95
CA ASP A 471 1.85 -10.05 27.42
C ASP A 471 0.65 -10.62 26.63
N LEU A 472 0.09 -9.86 25.68
CA LEU A 472 -1.00 -10.33 24.82
C LEU A 472 -0.63 -11.62 24.10
N THR A 473 -1.50 -12.62 24.24
CA THR A 473 -1.48 -13.80 23.37
C THR A 473 -1.94 -13.42 21.96
N THR A 474 -1.64 -14.26 20.97
CA THR A 474 -2.08 -14.05 19.58
C THR A 474 -3.60 -13.96 19.47
N VAL A 475 -4.34 -14.77 20.23
CA VAL A 475 -5.81 -14.75 20.25
C VAL A 475 -6.32 -13.42 20.81
N GLN A 476 -5.84 -12.99 21.98
CA GLN A 476 -6.25 -11.71 22.57
C GLN A 476 -5.90 -10.51 21.68
N LEU A 477 -4.76 -10.57 20.98
CA LEU A 477 -4.35 -9.54 20.04
C LEU A 477 -5.30 -9.46 18.83
N ARG A 478 -5.71 -10.60 18.28
CA ARG A 478 -6.73 -10.65 17.20
C ARG A 478 -8.06 -10.10 17.68
N ASP A 479 -8.51 -10.52 18.86
CA ASP A 479 -9.78 -10.07 19.44
C ASP A 479 -9.79 -8.55 19.62
N ARG A 480 -8.69 -7.95 20.10
CA ARG A 480 -8.57 -6.48 20.20
C ARG A 480 -8.61 -5.79 18.84
N LEU A 481 -7.85 -6.26 17.85
CA LEU A 481 -7.85 -5.68 16.50
C LEU A 481 -9.22 -5.76 15.82
N ILE A 482 -9.97 -6.83 16.10
CA ILE A 482 -11.30 -7.05 15.54
C ILE A 482 -12.35 -6.19 16.27
N ALA A 483 -12.25 -6.09 17.59
CA ALA A 483 -13.25 -5.41 18.41
C ALA A 483 -13.37 -3.91 18.10
N THR A 484 -12.30 -3.28 17.63
CA THR A 484 -12.26 -1.86 17.29
C THR A 484 -12.36 -1.60 15.79
N ALA A 485 -12.62 -2.62 14.97
CA ALA A 485 -12.79 -2.42 13.53
C ALA A 485 -14.02 -1.55 13.25
N HIS A 486 -13.86 -0.59 12.33
CA HIS A 486 -14.94 0.24 11.83
C HIS A 486 -15.66 -0.50 10.70
N ASP A 487 -16.96 -0.75 10.88
CA ASP A 487 -17.76 -1.51 9.92
C ASP A 487 -18.12 -0.64 8.69
N VAL A 488 -17.68 -1.08 7.51
CA VAL A 488 -17.65 -0.28 6.27
C VAL A 488 -18.49 -0.85 5.12
N ASP A 489 -19.10 -2.03 5.28
CA ASP A 489 -19.94 -2.65 4.24
C ASP A 489 -21.30 -3.04 4.82
N VAL A 490 -21.49 -4.31 5.16
CA VAL A 490 -22.76 -4.82 5.67
C VAL A 490 -22.65 -4.99 7.17
N ALA A 491 -23.54 -4.30 7.90
CA ALA A 491 -23.64 -4.37 9.36
C ALA A 491 -23.31 -5.75 9.96
N GLY A 492 -22.23 -5.82 10.74
CA GLY A 492 -21.66 -7.01 11.32
C GLY A 492 -20.62 -7.69 10.43
N TYR A 493 -20.43 -9.00 10.63
CA TYR A 493 -19.45 -9.75 9.85
C TYR A 493 -19.92 -10.00 8.41
N ASP A 494 -19.04 -9.73 7.44
CA ASP A 494 -19.22 -10.12 6.05
C ASP A 494 -17.93 -10.70 5.42
N TYR A 495 -18.06 -11.44 4.33
CA TYR A 495 -16.91 -12.12 3.70
C TYR A 495 -16.02 -11.20 2.84
N ARG A 496 -16.43 -9.97 2.52
CA ARG A 496 -15.60 -8.99 1.80
C ARG A 496 -14.70 -8.23 2.77
N THR A 497 -15.26 -7.69 3.85
CA THR A 497 -14.53 -6.80 4.75
C THR A 497 -14.20 -7.39 6.10
N GLY A 498 -14.76 -8.54 6.46
CA GLY A 498 -14.59 -9.14 7.77
C GLY A 498 -15.49 -8.44 8.78
N TYR A 499 -14.93 -8.02 9.91
CA TYR A 499 -15.60 -7.17 10.90
C TYR A 499 -15.51 -5.68 10.56
N GLY A 500 -14.83 -5.29 9.47
CA GLY A 500 -14.66 -3.91 9.07
C GLY A 500 -13.22 -3.55 8.73
N ARG A 501 -12.98 -2.28 8.44
CA ARG A 501 -11.64 -1.72 8.28
C ARG A 501 -11.03 -1.54 9.68
N LEU A 502 -9.72 -1.80 9.80
CA LEU A 502 -8.93 -1.44 10.97
C LEU A 502 -9.21 0.01 11.40
N SER A 503 -9.54 0.17 12.68
CA SER A 503 -9.59 1.43 13.40
C SER A 503 -9.12 1.17 14.84
N LEU A 504 -8.29 2.04 15.39
CA LEU A 504 -7.64 1.83 16.68
C LEU A 504 -8.32 2.68 17.75
N ASP A 505 -8.49 2.10 18.94
CA ASP A 505 -8.83 2.79 20.17
C ASP A 505 -7.52 3.18 20.88
N ALA A 506 -7.17 4.47 20.78
CA ALA A 506 -5.86 4.97 21.16
C ALA A 506 -5.72 5.15 22.68
N ASP A 507 -6.76 5.67 23.34
CA ASP A 507 -6.78 6.01 24.77
C ASP A 507 -7.55 5.01 25.66
N GLU A 508 -8.09 3.94 25.07
CA GLU A 508 -8.75 2.81 25.71
C GLU A 508 -10.07 3.15 26.41
N ASP A 509 -10.85 4.06 25.84
CA ASP A 509 -12.14 4.49 26.39
C ASP A 509 -13.34 3.64 25.89
N GLY A 510 -13.12 2.83 24.84
CA GLY A 510 -14.10 1.93 24.25
C GLY A 510 -14.62 2.35 22.87
N TYR A 511 -14.21 3.50 22.35
CA TYR A 511 -14.53 3.97 21.00
C TYR A 511 -13.30 3.83 20.09
N ASN A 512 -13.54 3.49 18.82
CA ASN A 512 -12.46 3.43 17.84
C ASN A 512 -12.25 4.83 17.23
N HIS A 513 -11.11 5.07 16.60
CA HIS A 513 -10.74 6.36 16.00
C HIS A 513 -11.82 7.01 15.11
N ASP A 514 -12.70 6.24 14.46
CA ASP A 514 -13.73 6.80 13.58
C ASP A 514 -15.01 7.20 14.32
N ASP A 515 -15.21 6.63 15.50
CA ASP A 515 -16.38 6.84 16.36
C ASP A 515 -16.01 7.63 17.63
N ASP A 516 -14.79 8.14 17.73
CA ASP A 516 -14.22 8.82 18.90
C ASP A 516 -14.01 10.32 18.64
N ASN A 517 -14.74 11.16 19.36
CA ASN A 517 -14.65 12.63 19.27
C ASN A 517 -13.51 13.23 20.12
N CYS A 518 -12.81 12.42 20.92
CA CYS A 518 -11.59 12.81 21.63
C CYS A 518 -10.48 11.73 21.59
N PRO A 519 -9.87 11.45 20.42
CA PRO A 519 -8.91 10.34 20.23
C PRO A 519 -7.65 10.30 21.12
N LEU A 520 -7.42 11.34 21.92
CA LEU A 520 -6.27 11.47 22.81
C LEU A 520 -6.66 11.60 24.30
N VAL A 521 -7.95 11.65 24.62
CA VAL A 521 -8.46 11.92 25.97
C VAL A 521 -9.70 11.07 26.23
N ALA A 522 -9.51 10.01 27.02
CA ALA A 522 -10.56 9.03 27.26
C ALA A 522 -11.85 9.66 27.79
N ASN A 523 -12.93 9.51 27.03
CA ASN A 523 -14.25 10.07 27.33
C ASN A 523 -15.36 9.07 26.92
N PRO A 524 -15.58 7.99 27.70
CA PRO A 524 -16.55 6.95 27.35
C PRO A 524 -18.02 7.41 27.21
N GLY A 525 -18.33 8.66 27.55
CA GLY A 525 -19.64 9.27 27.36
C GLY A 525 -19.83 9.94 25.99
N GLN A 526 -18.74 10.25 25.28
CA GLN A 526 -18.73 10.89 23.96
C GLN A 526 -19.66 12.10 23.88
N GLU A 527 -19.72 12.88 24.97
CA GLU A 527 -20.46 14.14 24.99
C GLU A 527 -19.84 15.15 24.00
N ASP A 528 -20.70 15.93 23.37
CA ASP A 528 -20.43 16.92 22.31
C ASP A 528 -21.61 17.92 22.34
N LEU A 529 -21.50 18.92 23.21
CA LEU A 529 -22.61 19.82 23.56
C LEU A 529 -22.99 20.75 22.40
N ASP A 530 -22.02 21.27 21.66
CA ASP A 530 -22.23 22.21 20.55
C ASP A 530 -22.40 21.52 19.18
N GLY A 531 -22.02 20.24 19.06
CA GLY A 531 -22.20 19.41 17.89
C GLY A 531 -21.18 19.66 16.77
N ASP A 532 -19.99 20.19 17.08
CA ASP A 532 -18.94 20.45 16.10
C ASP A 532 -18.09 19.21 15.75
N GLY A 533 -18.22 18.15 16.55
CA GLY A 533 -17.54 16.86 16.40
C GLY A 533 -16.25 16.71 17.22
N LEU A 534 -15.87 17.70 18.01
CA LEU A 534 -14.90 17.63 19.10
C LEU A 534 -15.67 17.33 20.40
N GLY A 535 -15.19 16.38 21.20
CA GLY A 535 -15.91 16.03 22.43
C GLY A 535 -15.64 17.02 23.58
N ASP A 536 -16.62 17.18 24.48
CA ASP A 536 -16.54 18.07 25.65
C ASP A 536 -15.25 17.86 26.49
N ALA A 537 -14.71 16.64 26.48
CA ALA A 537 -13.50 16.28 27.24
C ALA A 537 -12.20 16.86 26.66
N CYS A 538 -12.20 17.22 25.38
CA CYS A 538 -11.06 17.75 24.65
C CYS A 538 -11.36 19.07 23.92
N ASP A 539 -12.52 19.67 24.21
CA ASP A 539 -12.91 20.99 23.73
C ASP A 539 -12.45 22.13 24.66
N ASP A 540 -11.99 23.23 24.06
CA ASP A 540 -11.61 24.45 24.75
C ASP A 540 -12.79 25.44 24.87
N ASP A 541 -13.93 25.19 24.19
CA ASP A 541 -15.16 26.01 24.14
C ASP A 541 -16.38 25.07 24.02
N ILE A 542 -16.82 24.49 25.15
CA ILE A 542 -17.72 23.32 25.15
C ILE A 542 -19.12 23.63 24.63
N ASP A 543 -19.64 24.84 24.83
CA ASP A 543 -20.98 25.23 24.36
C ASP A 543 -20.98 26.00 23.04
N GLY A 544 -19.79 26.29 22.50
CA GLY A 544 -19.60 26.85 21.16
C GLY A 544 -20.06 28.30 21.02
N ASP A 545 -20.09 29.05 22.12
CA ASP A 545 -20.60 30.42 22.18
C ASP A 545 -19.55 31.48 21.77
N GLY A 546 -18.29 31.06 21.65
CA GLY A 546 -17.14 31.88 21.28
C GLY A 546 -16.30 32.39 22.47
N LEU A 547 -16.58 31.93 23.69
CA LEU A 547 -15.84 32.21 24.91
C LEU A 547 -15.23 30.92 25.48
N ALA A 548 -13.90 30.84 25.49
CA ALA A 548 -13.23 29.63 25.97
C ALA A 548 -13.54 29.30 27.45
N ASN A 549 -13.65 28.02 27.77
CA ASN A 549 -13.97 27.46 29.09
C ASN A 549 -13.14 28.07 30.25
N ASP A 550 -11.86 28.36 29.98
CA ASP A 550 -10.93 28.92 30.97
C ASP A 550 -11.23 30.40 31.28
N THR A 551 -11.76 31.12 30.29
CA THR A 551 -12.16 32.51 30.34
C THR A 551 -13.50 32.62 31.05
N GLU A 552 -14.43 31.75 30.73
CA GLU A 552 -15.71 31.63 31.41
C GLU A 552 -15.55 31.33 32.89
N THR A 553 -14.73 30.33 33.24
CA THR A 553 -14.37 30.02 34.63
C THR A 553 -13.82 31.26 35.37
N THR A 554 -13.12 32.14 34.65
CA THR A 554 -12.55 33.37 35.20
C THR A 554 -13.59 34.48 35.39
N LEU A 555 -14.56 34.57 34.48
CA LEU A 555 -15.66 35.55 34.52
C LEU A 555 -16.79 35.10 35.45
N GLY A 556 -16.91 33.80 35.71
CA GLY A 556 -17.94 33.20 36.55
C GLY A 556 -19.19 32.76 35.77
N THR A 557 -19.12 32.74 34.44
CA THR A 557 -20.12 32.13 33.56
C THR A 557 -20.05 30.60 33.60
N ASP A 558 -21.04 29.91 33.04
CA ASP A 558 -21.13 28.44 33.04
C ASP A 558 -20.68 27.85 31.70
N PRO A 559 -19.53 27.14 31.62
CA PRO A 559 -19.00 26.57 30.36
C PRO A 559 -19.83 25.50 29.65
N LEU A 560 -21.06 25.27 30.11
CA LEU A 560 -22.00 24.33 29.54
C LEU A 560 -23.32 25.03 29.16
N ASP A 561 -23.35 26.36 29.20
CA ASP A 561 -24.52 27.18 28.95
C ASP A 561 -24.12 28.45 28.18
N PRO A 562 -24.40 28.52 26.87
CA PRO A 562 -23.89 29.58 26.00
C PRO A 562 -24.48 30.97 26.29
N ASP A 563 -25.37 31.11 27.27
CA ASP A 563 -26.07 32.34 27.68
C ASP A 563 -26.37 32.22 29.18
N THR A 564 -25.38 32.54 30.03
CA THR A 564 -25.41 32.23 31.47
C THR A 564 -26.54 32.94 32.21
N ASP A 565 -26.90 34.16 31.80
CA ASP A 565 -27.94 34.95 32.46
C ASP A 565 -29.31 34.90 31.77
N ALA A 566 -29.39 34.17 30.66
CA ALA A 566 -30.59 33.81 29.90
C ALA A 566 -31.35 35.02 29.34
N ASP A 567 -30.62 36.04 28.89
CA ASP A 567 -31.16 37.28 28.33
C ASP A 567 -31.33 37.24 26.80
N GLY A 568 -30.74 36.23 26.16
CA GLY A 568 -30.79 35.95 24.74
C GLY A 568 -29.52 36.31 23.95
N LEU A 569 -28.53 36.94 24.57
CA LEU A 569 -27.18 37.18 24.02
C LEU A 569 -26.20 36.15 24.59
N THR A 570 -25.25 35.67 23.80
CA THR A 570 -24.29 34.66 24.31
C THR A 570 -23.18 35.32 25.12
N ASP A 571 -22.62 34.61 26.10
CA ASP A 571 -21.54 35.14 26.95
C ASP A 571 -20.35 35.59 26.08
N GLY A 572 -20.05 34.82 25.02
CA GLY A 572 -19.08 35.16 23.99
C GLY A 572 -19.38 36.44 23.22
N ASP A 573 -20.63 36.69 22.80
CA ASP A 573 -21.01 37.94 22.13
C ASP A 573 -20.95 39.13 23.09
N GLU A 574 -21.39 38.93 24.33
CA GLU A 574 -21.33 39.94 25.39
C GLU A 574 -19.91 40.40 25.68
N VAL A 575 -19.00 39.45 25.90
CA VAL A 575 -17.60 39.75 26.23
C VAL A 575 -16.84 40.27 25.02
N ASN A 576 -16.99 39.63 23.86
CA ASN A 576 -16.12 39.89 22.70
C ASN A 576 -16.63 41.02 21.80
N LEU A 577 -17.94 41.25 21.72
CA LEU A 577 -18.55 42.18 20.77
C LEU A 577 -19.21 43.39 21.44
N HIS A 578 -19.95 43.17 22.52
CA HIS A 578 -20.80 44.21 23.13
C HIS A 578 -20.22 44.87 24.38
N ALA A 579 -19.25 44.22 25.03
CA ALA A 579 -18.64 44.61 26.30
C ALA A 579 -19.66 44.80 27.44
N THR A 580 -20.74 44.01 27.43
CA THR A 580 -21.73 43.87 28.51
C THR A 580 -21.23 42.88 29.58
N ASP A 581 -21.95 42.75 30.69
CA ASP A 581 -21.62 41.83 31.80
C ASP A 581 -22.44 40.54 31.68
N PRO A 582 -21.83 39.39 31.30
CA PRO A 582 -22.56 38.15 30.97
C PRO A 582 -23.19 37.43 32.17
N LEU A 583 -23.22 38.09 33.32
CA LEU A 583 -23.89 37.63 34.53
C LEU A 583 -25.05 38.56 34.92
N ASN A 584 -25.36 39.55 34.09
CA ASN A 584 -26.34 40.57 34.36
C ASN A 584 -27.18 40.87 33.10
N PRO A 585 -28.45 40.42 33.06
CA PRO A 585 -29.28 40.45 31.86
C PRO A 585 -29.79 41.85 31.49
N ASP A 586 -29.19 42.92 32.01
CA ASP A 586 -29.51 44.34 31.83
C ASP A 586 -28.30 45.12 32.38
N THR A 587 -27.22 45.21 31.59
CA THR A 587 -25.91 45.74 32.04
C THR A 587 -26.01 47.19 32.54
N ASP A 588 -26.83 48.01 31.89
CA ASP A 588 -26.95 49.42 32.22
C ASP A 588 -28.10 49.77 33.21
N GLY A 589 -29.00 48.81 33.45
CA GLY A 589 -30.07 48.88 34.43
C GLY A 589 -31.26 49.74 34.03
N ASP A 590 -31.51 49.93 32.73
CA ASP A 590 -32.61 50.76 32.22
C ASP A 590 -33.95 50.03 32.05
N GLY A 591 -33.94 48.69 32.15
CA GLY A 591 -35.10 47.82 32.13
C GLY A 591 -35.37 47.10 30.80
N LEU A 592 -34.48 47.21 29.81
CA LEU A 592 -34.37 46.29 28.67
C LEU A 592 -33.21 45.32 28.90
N THR A 593 -33.29 44.10 28.38
CA THR A 593 -32.15 43.18 28.45
C THR A 593 -31.14 43.50 27.37
N ASP A 594 -29.87 43.18 27.59
CA ASP A 594 -28.80 43.43 26.63
C ASP A 594 -29.11 42.68 25.31
N GLY A 595 -29.60 41.44 25.41
CA GLY A 595 -30.12 40.66 24.30
C GLY A 595 -31.29 41.32 23.55
N ASP A 596 -32.28 41.90 24.24
CA ASP A 596 -33.38 42.63 23.59
C ASP A 596 -32.86 43.87 22.84
N GLU A 597 -31.96 44.62 23.44
CA GLU A 597 -31.36 45.80 22.83
C GLU A 597 -30.57 45.46 21.56
N VAL A 598 -29.74 44.42 21.60
CA VAL A 598 -28.92 44.00 20.46
C VAL A 598 -29.76 43.32 19.38
N LEU A 599 -30.58 42.33 19.74
CA LEU A 599 -31.23 41.43 18.80
C LEU A 599 -32.60 41.92 18.32
N VAL A 600 -33.32 42.71 19.13
CA VAL A 600 -34.67 43.18 18.81
C VAL A 600 -34.68 44.64 18.39
N TYR A 601 -34.05 45.54 19.16
CA TYR A 601 -34.15 46.98 18.94
C TYR A 601 -32.98 47.59 18.14
N GLY A 602 -31.81 46.94 18.15
CA GLY A 602 -30.57 47.45 17.56
C GLY A 602 -30.03 48.70 18.26
N THR A 603 -30.21 48.79 19.58
CA THR A 603 -29.71 49.87 20.45
C THR A 603 -28.36 49.50 21.09
N ASP A 604 -27.80 50.42 21.87
CA ASP A 604 -26.49 50.24 22.53
C ASP A 604 -26.72 49.78 23.99
N PRO A 605 -26.39 48.53 24.36
CA PRO A 605 -26.71 47.94 25.68
C PRO A 605 -25.90 48.54 26.85
N LEU A 606 -24.98 49.46 26.57
CA LEU A 606 -24.21 50.17 27.61
C LEU A 606 -24.74 51.59 27.87
N ALA A 607 -25.80 52.00 27.18
CA ALA A 607 -26.29 53.37 27.20
C ALA A 607 -27.69 53.43 27.77
N SER A 608 -27.83 53.94 29.01
CA SER A 608 -29.14 54.04 29.66
C SER A 608 -30.11 54.91 28.85
N ASN A 609 -30.98 54.24 28.11
CA ASN A 609 -31.91 54.76 27.13
C ASN A 609 -33.32 54.73 27.71
N THR A 610 -33.48 55.37 28.88
CA THR A 610 -34.78 55.59 29.58
C THR A 610 -35.91 56.24 28.74
N GLY A 611 -35.77 56.40 27.41
CA GLY A 611 -36.67 57.12 26.53
C GLY A 611 -37.12 56.48 25.21
N ASP A 612 -36.61 55.32 24.75
CA ASP A 612 -36.92 54.83 23.39
C ASP A 612 -38.03 53.75 23.27
N LEU A 613 -38.72 53.43 24.37
CA LEU A 613 -40.03 52.79 24.32
C LEU A 613 -41.14 53.79 23.92
N ALA A 614 -41.08 54.32 22.70
CA ALA A 614 -42.24 54.93 22.04
C ALA A 614 -42.58 54.14 20.76
N PRO A 615 -43.85 53.72 20.58
CA PRO A 615 -44.26 52.79 19.52
C PRO A 615 -44.16 53.35 18.10
#